data_AF-A0A977L9B7-F1
#
_entry.id   AF-A0A977L9B7-F1
#
_cell.length_a   1.000
_cell.length_b   1.000
_cell.length_c   1.000
_cell.angle_alpha   90.00
_cell.angle_beta   90.00
_cell.angle_gamma   90.00
#
_symmetry.space_group_name_H-M   'P 1'
#
loop_
_entity.id
_entity.type
_entity.pdbx_description
1 polymer ?
#
loop_
_entity_poly.entity_id
_entity_poly.type
_entity_poly.pdbx_seq_one_letter_code
_entity_poly.pdbx_strand_id
1 'polypeptide(L)'
;MYAKSWQVIKDDSKKTFEVCGQADNTNHFTNSTYGMQKAGMNVSCITPPVTNQTISKEKIKIIGYTVEIGLHDRLLKHHRELMMKSMEDEY
;
A
#
# COMPACT_ATOMS: atom_id res chain seq x y z
N MET A 1 -13.45 21.62 -3.41
CA MET A 1 -13.26 20.45 -4.27
C MET A 1 -12.43 19.44 -3.49
N TYR A 2 -13.04 18.35 -3.01
CA TYR A 2 -12.27 17.26 -2.39
C TYR A 2 -11.65 16.45 -3.53
N ALA A 3 -10.32 16.50 -3.66
CA ALA A 3 -9.61 15.77 -4.69
C ALA A 3 -9.55 14.29 -4.28
N LYS A 4 -10.24 13.43 -5.03
CA LYS A 4 -10.02 11.98 -4.93
C LYS A 4 -8.55 11.70 -5.22
N SER A 5 -7.94 10.87 -4.39
CA SER A 5 -6.56 10.42 -4.59
C SER A 5 -6.54 8.92 -4.82
N TRP A 6 -5.70 8.47 -5.75
CA TRP A 6 -5.43 7.04 -5.87
C TRP A 6 -4.61 6.59 -4.66
N GLN A 7 -4.88 5.40 -4.16
CA GLN A 7 -4.10 4.74 -3.14
C GLN A 7 -3.26 3.66 -3.81
N VAL A 8 -1.94 3.80 -3.71
CA VAL A 8 -1.00 2.85 -4.31
C VAL A 8 -0.07 2.34 -3.24
N ILE A 9 0.01 1.02 -3.08
CA ILE A 9 0.94 0.35 -2.17
C ILE A 9 2.07 -0.28 -2.98
N LYS A 10 3.27 -0.23 -2.41
CA LYS A 10 4.49 -0.80 -2.99
C LYS A 10 5.15 -1.72 -1.98
N ASP A 11 5.61 -2.87 -2.47
CA ASP A 11 6.56 -3.73 -1.80
C ASP A 11 7.93 -3.43 -2.39
N ASP A 12 8.75 -2.68 -1.65
CA ASP A 12 10.03 -2.19 -2.11
C ASP A 12 11.12 -3.28 -2.12
N SER A 13 10.86 -4.40 -1.44
CA SER A 13 11.71 -5.60 -1.47
C SER A 13 11.52 -6.39 -2.75
N LYS A 14 10.27 -6.64 -3.15
CA LYS A 14 9.95 -7.40 -4.39
C LYS A 14 9.83 -6.52 -5.63
N LYS A 15 9.89 -5.20 -5.46
CA LYS A 15 9.62 -4.21 -6.51
C LYS A 15 8.26 -4.47 -7.16
N THR A 16 7.24 -4.74 -6.35
CA THR A 16 5.86 -4.89 -6.82
C THR A 16 4.98 -3.78 -6.30
N PHE A 17 3.91 -3.44 -7.03
CA PHE A 17 2.96 -2.41 -6.63
C PHE A 17 1.52 -2.79 -6.98
N GLU A 18 0.59 -2.21 -6.24
CA GLU A 18 -0.85 -2.35 -6.48
C GLU A 18 -1.57 -1.04 -6.26
N VAL A 19 -2.51 -0.76 -7.15
CA VAL A 19 -3.45 0.35 -7.01
C VAL A 19 -4.70 -0.17 -6.28
N CYS A 20 -4.84 0.20 -5.02
CA CYS A 20 -5.89 -0.29 -4.13
C CYS A 20 -7.26 0.36 -4.40
N GLY A 21 -7.29 1.61 -4.87
CA GLY A 21 -8.53 2.31 -5.18
C GLY A 21 -8.41 3.82 -5.11
N GLN A 22 -9.54 4.53 -5.27
CA GLN A 22 -9.63 5.96 -5.00
C GLN A 22 -10.28 6.19 -3.65
N ALA A 23 -9.73 7.10 -2.86
CA ALA A 23 -10.33 7.52 -1.60
C ALA A 23 -10.27 9.03 -1.43
N ASP A 24 -11.29 9.57 -0.77
CA ASP A 24 -11.35 10.96 -0.33
C ASP A 24 -10.52 11.18 0.96
N ASN A 25 -10.31 10.11 1.73
CA ASN A 25 -9.51 10.08 2.95
C ASN A 25 -8.47 8.95 2.87
N THR A 26 -7.19 9.30 2.99
CA THR A 26 -6.06 8.38 2.89
C THR A 26 -5.50 7.94 4.24
N ASN A 27 -6.01 8.47 5.36
CA ASN A 27 -5.47 8.24 6.71
C ASN A 27 -5.40 6.75 7.09
N HIS A 28 -6.47 6.00 6.80
CA HIS A 28 -6.49 4.56 7.10
C HIS A 28 -5.40 3.80 6.34
N PHE A 29 -5.23 4.13 5.06
CA PHE A 29 -4.25 3.52 4.18
C PHE A 29 -2.80 3.87 4.58
N THR A 30 -2.55 5.15 4.88
CA THR A 30 -1.22 5.60 5.33
C THR A 30 -0.87 5.02 6.69
N ASN A 31 -1.81 4.98 7.64
CA ASN A 31 -1.59 4.39 8.97
C ASN A 31 -1.32 2.89 8.89
N SER A 32 -2.06 2.17 8.03
CA SER A 32 -1.84 0.73 7.82
C SER A 32 -0.45 0.47 7.26
N THR A 33 -0.04 1.24 6.24
CA THR A 33 1.30 1.14 5.64
C THR A 33 2.40 1.45 6.68
N TYR A 34 2.19 2.48 7.50
CA TYR A 34 3.12 2.84 8.56
C TYR A 34 3.25 1.75 9.63
N GLY A 35 2.16 1.07 9.98
CA GLY A 35 2.18 -0.12 10.85
C GLY A 35 3.06 -1.24 10.26
N MET A 36 2.89 -1.54 8.97
CA MET A 36 3.72 -2.52 8.26
C MET A 36 5.21 -2.15 8.29
N GLN A 37 5.55 -0.88 8.06
CA GLN A 37 6.93 -0.39 8.14
C GLN A 37 7.52 -0.57 9.54
N LYS A 38 6.73 -0.28 10.58
CA LYS A 38 7.15 -0.49 11.98
C LYS A 38 7.38 -1.96 12.32
N ALA A 39 6.61 -2.86 11.73
CA ALA A 39 6.81 -4.30 11.87
C ALA A 39 8.06 -4.81 11.10
N GLY A 40 8.83 -3.93 10.46
CA GLY A 40 10.05 -4.28 9.72
C GLY A 40 9.80 -4.64 8.26
N MET A 41 8.60 -4.44 7.73
CA MET A 41 8.31 -4.69 6.31
C MET A 41 8.81 -3.53 5.44
N ASN A 42 9.47 -3.85 4.33
CA ASN A 42 9.94 -2.85 3.37
C ASN A 42 8.83 -2.48 2.38
N VAL A 43 7.87 -1.70 2.85
CA VAL A 43 6.72 -1.24 2.07
C VAL A 43 6.63 0.27 2.06
N SER A 44 6.02 0.83 1.02
CA SER A 44 5.71 2.27 0.96
C SER A 44 4.39 2.52 0.25
N CYS A 45 3.78 3.67 0.51
CA CYS A 45 2.53 4.08 -0.13
C CYS A 45 2.71 5.41 -0.87
N ILE A 46 1.93 5.59 -1.95
CA ILE A 46 1.86 6.84 -2.70
C ILE A 46 0.38 7.18 -2.88
N THR A 47 0.04 8.46 -2.69
CA THR A 47 -1.30 8.98 -2.92
C THR A 47 -1.28 10.06 -4.00
N PRO A 48 -1.09 9.70 -5.30
CA PRO A 48 -1.03 10.71 -6.34
C PRO A 48 -2.41 11.38 -6.49
N PRO A 49 -2.46 12.72 -6.57
CA PRO A 49 -3.71 13.44 -6.76
C PRO A 49 -4.30 13.11 -8.14
N VAL A 50 -5.63 12.95 -8.22
CA VAL A 50 -6.32 12.82 -9.50
C VAL A 50 -6.49 14.23 -10.07
N THR A 51 -5.47 14.72 -10.80
CA THR A 51 -5.53 16.03 -11.46
C THR A 51 -6.39 15.93 -12.72
N ASN A 52 -7.71 16.16 -12.59
CA ASN A 52 -8.72 16.42 -13.65
C ASN A 52 -8.80 15.49 -14.89
N GLN A 53 -7.94 14.48 -14.99
CA GLN A 53 -8.03 13.40 -15.95
C GLN A 53 -8.39 12.17 -15.16
N THR A 54 -9.46 11.50 -15.57
CA THR A 54 -9.87 10.16 -15.15
C THR A 54 -8.76 9.17 -15.51
N ILE A 55 -7.64 9.22 -14.78
CA ILE A 55 -6.58 8.22 -14.86
C ILE A 55 -7.21 6.92 -14.43
N SER A 56 -7.47 6.03 -15.38
CA SER A 56 -7.92 4.67 -15.11
C SER A 56 -6.85 3.93 -14.33
N LYS A 57 -7.27 3.01 -13.45
CA LYS A 57 -6.39 2.20 -12.59
C LYS A 57 -5.20 1.59 -13.37
N GLU A 58 -5.46 1.15 -14.60
CA GLU A 58 -4.50 0.51 -15.52
C GLU A 58 -3.43 1.46 -16.08
N LYS A 59 -3.69 2.77 -16.08
CA LYS A 59 -2.74 3.78 -16.57
C LYS A 59 -1.71 4.18 -15.53
N ILE A 60 -1.91 3.83 -14.25
CA ILE A 60 -0.95 4.09 -13.19
C ILE A 60 0.17 3.06 -13.29
N LYS A 61 1.33 3.52 -13.76
CA LYS A 61 2.55 2.73 -13.84
C LYS A 61 3.60 3.35 -12.95
N ILE A 62 4.26 2.52 -12.13
CA ILE A 62 5.42 2.93 -11.35
C ILE A 62 6.66 2.36 -12.03
N ILE A 63 7.57 3.25 -12.43
CA ILE A 63 8.81 2.87 -13.11
C ILE A 63 9.63 1.97 -12.18
N GLY A 64 10.05 0.81 -12.68
CA GLY A 64 10.84 -0.16 -11.91
C GLY A 64 10.05 -1.05 -10.98
N TYR A 65 8.71 -1.01 -11.03
CA TYR A 65 7.85 -1.91 -10.25
C TYR A 65 6.90 -2.71 -11.15
N THR A 66 6.61 -3.94 -10.77
CA THR A 66 5.65 -4.82 -11.44
C THR A 66 4.28 -4.74 -10.77
N VAL A 67 3.22 -4.78 -11.56
CA VAL A 67 1.85 -4.81 -11.01
C VAL A 67 1.60 -6.19 -10.41
N GLU A 68 1.18 -6.22 -9.15
CA GLU A 68 0.78 -7.44 -8.45
C GLU A 68 -0.65 -7.28 -7.92
N ILE A 69 -1.59 -8.08 -8.42
CA ILE A 69 -2.99 -8.04 -7.97
C ILE A 69 -3.10 -8.80 -6.64
N GLY A 70 -3.69 -8.19 -5.62
CA GLY A 70 -3.79 -8.76 -4.27
C GLY A 70 -2.53 -8.53 -3.41
N LEU A 71 -1.63 -7.63 -3.83
CA LEU A 71 -0.46 -7.24 -3.06
C LEU A 71 -0.84 -6.71 -1.67
N HIS A 72 -1.84 -5.84 -1.60
CA HIS A 72 -2.29 -5.25 -0.35
C HIS A 72 -2.73 -6.32 0.66
N ASP A 73 -3.49 -7.32 0.20
CA ASP A 73 -3.94 -8.43 1.04
C ASP A 73 -2.78 -9.32 1.49
N ARG A 74 -1.82 -9.59 0.59
CA ARG A 74 -0.58 -10.31 0.92
C ARG A 74 0.21 -9.57 2.01
N LEU A 75 0.38 -8.26 1.88
CA LEU A 75 1.11 -7.45 2.85
C LEU A 75 0.37 -7.40 4.19
N LEU A 76 -0.96 -7.25 4.18
CA LEU A 76 -1.77 -7.32 5.41
C LEU A 76 -1.70 -8.67 6.10
N LYS A 77 -1.63 -9.76 5.34
CA LYS A 77 -1.44 -11.11 5.91
C LYS A 77 -0.06 -11.23 6.54
N HIS A 78 0.98 -10.81 5.85
CA HIS A 78 2.35 -10.85 6.37
C HIS A 78 2.52 -9.99 7.63
N HIS A 79 1.91 -8.81 7.64
CA HIS A 79 1.88 -7.95 8.83
C HIS A 79 1.21 -8.64 10.03
N ARG A 80 0.06 -9.30 9.81
CA ARG A 80 -0.62 -10.07 10.87
C ARG A 80 0.23 -11.20 11.41
N GLU A 81 0.93 -11.93 10.54
CA GLU A 81 1.85 -13.01 10.94
C GLU A 81 3.02 -12.48 11.78
N LEU A 82 3.61 -11.34 11.40
CA LEU A 82 4.68 -10.70 12.17
C LEU A 82 4.21 -10.24 13.54
N MET A 83 3.03 -9.63 13.62
CA MET A 83 2.46 -9.18 14.90
C MET A 83 2.17 -10.36 15.84
N MET A 84 1.61 -11.46 15.33
CA MET A 84 1.37 -12.67 16.13
C MET A 84 2.67 -13.27 16.65
N LYS A 85 3.69 -13.37 15.78
CA LYS A 85 5.01 -13.89 16.18
C LYS A 85 5.68 -13.01 17.24
N SER A 86 5.60 -11.68 17.09
CA SER A 86 6.18 -10.77 18.08
C SER A 86 5.56 -10.90 19.48
N MET A 87 4.28 -11.29 19.55
CA MET A 87 3.60 -11.56 20.83
C MET A 87 3.99 -12.91 21.43
N GLU A 88 4.31 -13.91 20.60
CA GLU A 88 4.79 -15.23 21.06
C GLU A 88 6.24 -15.17 21.55
N ASP A 89 7.11 -14.38 20.91
CA ASP A 89 8.53 -14.24 21.30
C ASP A 89 8.72 -13.40 22.59
N GLU A 90 7.70 -12.64 23.03
CA GLU A 90 7.72 -11.86 24.29
C GLU A 90 7.30 -12.66 25.54
N TYR A 91 6.92 -13.95 25.40
CA TYR A 91 6.44 -14.82 26.49
C TYR A 91 7.40 -15.95 26.87
#